data_AF-A0AAW1MK45-F1
#
_entry.id   AF-A0AAW1MK45-F1
#
_cell.length_a   1.000
_cell.length_b   1.000
_cell.length_c   1.000
_cell.angle_alpha   90.00
_cell.angle_beta   90.00
_cell.angle_gamma   90.00
#
_symmetry.space_group_name_H-M   'P 1'
#
loop_
_entity.id
_entity.type
_entity.pdbx_description
1 polymer ?
#
loop_
_entity_poly.entity_id
_entity_poly.type
_entity_poly.pdbx_seq_one_letter_code
_entity_poly.pdbx_strand_id
1 'polypeptide(L)'
;MLGTLRQYLLNTSFHGFRYIAERNLHWTEKIFWLVCCIASWYGSTLLILASWDDFQHNAISFVAETNYLDWNTTFPSVAVCEIDNSKKIGEVTDRLYGDPHDYNIDEIIKELVYFRGLSFYTLQMCGSDAPPNPDCITKNFSVYSELVRGKCEEIMIA
;
A
#
# COMPACT_ATOMS: atom_id res chain seq x y z
N MET A 1 -7.95 65.92 -1.30
CA MET A 1 -7.69 64.46 -1.23
C MET A 1 -8.97 63.62 -1.24
N LEU A 2 -9.98 63.91 -0.39
CA LEU A 2 -11.24 63.14 -0.37
C LEU A 2 -12.05 63.16 -1.69
N GLY A 3 -11.98 64.25 -2.46
CA GLY A 3 -12.70 64.36 -3.74
C GLY A 3 -12.25 63.34 -4.79
N THR A 4 -10.93 63.15 -4.91
CA THR A 4 -10.32 62.23 -5.89
C THR A 4 -10.67 60.78 -5.60
N LEU A 5 -10.60 60.36 -4.33
CA LEU A 5 -10.95 59.01 -3.91
C LEU A 5 -12.43 58.71 -4.18
N ARG A 6 -13.31 59.67 -3.86
CA ARG A 6 -14.75 59.52 -4.13
C ARG A 6 -15.04 59.35 -5.61
N GLN A 7 -14.37 60.12 -6.47
CA GLN A 7 -14.58 60.04 -7.91
C GLN A 7 -14.09 58.71 -8.48
N TYR A 8 -12.98 58.18 -7.95
CA TYR A 8 -12.51 56.83 -8.27
C TYR A 8 -13.53 55.75 -7.89
N LEU A 9 -14.05 55.80 -6.67
CA LEU A 9 -15.03 54.82 -6.15
C LEU A 9 -16.36 54.84 -6.92
N LEU A 10 -16.75 55.97 -7.50
CA LEU A 10 -17.95 56.08 -8.32
C LEU A 10 -17.77 55.52 -9.73
N ASN A 11 -16.54 55.55 -10.27
CA ASN A 11 -16.22 55.16 -11.65
C ASN A 11 -15.48 53.81 -11.77
N THR A 12 -15.21 53.12 -10.67
CA THR A 12 -14.55 51.80 -10.71
C THR A 12 -15.50 50.70 -11.19
N SER A 13 -14.94 49.63 -11.73
CA SER A 13 -15.66 48.40 -12.06
C SER A 13 -15.94 47.51 -10.84
N PHE A 14 -15.39 47.84 -9.66
CA PHE A 14 -15.67 47.10 -8.43
C PHE A 14 -17.12 47.30 -7.98
N HIS A 15 -17.88 46.21 -8.04
CA HIS A 15 -19.26 46.18 -7.58
C HIS A 15 -19.34 46.50 -6.08
N GLY A 16 -20.34 47.29 -5.67
CA GLY A 16 -20.53 47.72 -4.28
C GLY A 16 -19.87 49.05 -3.92
N PHE A 17 -18.67 49.35 -4.47
CA PHE A 17 -17.88 50.53 -4.09
C PHE A 17 -18.55 51.86 -4.47
N ARG A 18 -19.32 51.88 -5.56
CA ARG A 18 -20.14 53.03 -5.97
C ARG A 18 -21.15 53.43 -4.87
N TYR A 19 -21.80 52.45 -4.24
CA TYR A 19 -22.83 52.69 -3.22
C TYR A 19 -22.23 53.22 -1.91
N ILE A 20 -20.96 52.93 -1.63
CA ILE A 20 -20.25 53.50 -0.49
C ILE A 20 -19.96 55.00 -0.71
N ALA A 21 -19.66 55.39 -1.95
CA ALA A 21 -19.26 56.75 -2.33
C ALA A 21 -20.44 57.69 -2.71
N GLU A 22 -21.63 57.13 -2.90
CA GLU A 22 -22.83 57.87 -3.30
C GLU A 22 -23.30 58.83 -2.19
N ARG A 23 -23.69 60.06 -2.57
CA ARG A 23 -24.09 61.07 -1.57
C ARG A 23 -25.53 60.93 -1.10
N ASN A 24 -26.40 60.44 -1.98
CA ASN A 24 -27.85 60.40 -1.76
C ASN A 24 -28.35 59.14 -1.01
N LEU A 25 -27.44 58.29 -0.51
CA LEU A 25 -27.80 57.07 0.23
C LEU A 25 -27.72 57.28 1.73
N HIS A 26 -28.60 56.59 2.45
CA HIS A 26 -28.64 56.65 3.91
C HIS A 26 -27.38 56.00 4.51
N TRP A 27 -26.97 56.43 5.71
CA TRP A 27 -25.73 55.96 6.32
C TRP A 27 -25.74 54.45 6.63
N THR A 28 -26.92 53.89 6.95
CA THR A 28 -27.09 52.45 7.18
C THR A 28 -26.85 51.62 5.93
N GLU A 29 -27.31 52.09 4.76
CA GLU A 29 -27.09 51.42 3.48
C GLU A 29 -25.61 51.42 3.10
N LYS A 30 -24.89 52.51 3.40
CA LYS A 30 -23.44 52.58 3.19
C LYS A 30 -22.68 51.58 4.04
N ILE A 31 -23.07 51.43 5.31
CA ILE A 31 -22.49 50.43 6.21
C ILE A 31 -22.78 49.02 5.68
N PHE A 32 -24.01 48.75 5.25
CA PHE A 32 -24.37 47.47 4.65
C PHE A 32 -23.45 47.13 3.46
N TRP A 33 -23.29 48.04 2.51
CA TRP A 33 -22.42 47.82 1.35
C TRP A 33 -20.95 47.68 1.73
N LEU A 34 -20.48 48.44 2.71
CA LEU A 34 -19.12 48.33 3.23
C LEU A 34 -18.87 46.93 3.84
N VAL A 35 -19.81 46.43 4.64
CA VAL A 35 -19.74 45.07 5.22
C VAL A 35 -19.74 44.01 4.11
N CYS A 36 -20.63 44.14 3.11
CA CYS A 36 -20.67 43.22 1.98
C CYS A 36 -19.36 43.21 1.19
N CYS A 37 -18.78 44.38 0.89
CA CYS A 37 -17.50 44.47 0.18
C CYS A 37 -16.35 43.82 0.97
N ILE A 38 -16.28 44.04 2.28
CA ILE A 38 -15.27 43.42 3.15
C ILE A 38 -15.45 41.90 3.17
N ALA A 39 -16.68 41.41 3.36
CA ALA A 39 -16.98 39.98 3.37
C ALA A 39 -16.64 39.31 2.03
N SER A 40 -17.00 39.95 0.91
CA SER A 40 -16.67 39.45 -0.44
C SER A 40 -15.16 39.38 -0.66
N TRP A 41 -14.42 40.39 -0.22
CA TRP A 41 -12.96 40.39 -0.36
C TRP A 41 -12.33 39.28 0.48
N TYR A 42 -12.74 39.14 1.74
CA TYR A 42 -12.27 38.09 2.63
C TYR A 42 -12.57 36.68 2.08
N GLY A 43 -13.81 36.43 1.65
CA GLY A 43 -14.20 35.15 1.05
C GLY A 43 -13.42 34.84 -0.23
N SER A 44 -13.20 35.84 -1.09
CA SER A 44 -12.38 35.69 -2.29
C SER A 44 -10.94 35.31 -1.95
N THR A 45 -10.34 35.97 -0.97
CA THR A 45 -8.97 35.65 -0.53
C THR A 45 -8.87 34.23 0.02
N LEU A 46 -9.84 33.78 0.82
CA LEU A 46 -9.85 32.40 1.33
C LEU A 46 -9.96 31.38 0.20
N LEU A 47 -10.86 31.60 -0.77
CA LEU A 47 -11.02 30.70 -1.92
C LEU A 47 -9.76 30.65 -2.79
N ILE A 48 -9.11 31.79 -3.02
CA ILE A 48 -7.86 31.84 -3.77
C ILE A 48 -6.77 31.06 -3.04
N LEU A 49 -6.64 31.22 -1.72
CA LEU A 49 -5.65 30.49 -0.93
C LEU A 49 -5.92 28.99 -0.92
N ALA A 50 -7.18 28.57 -0.77
CA ALA A 50 -7.56 27.16 -0.81
C ALA A 50 -7.29 26.54 -2.19
N SER A 51 -7.63 27.24 -3.27
CA SER A 51 -7.34 26.78 -4.64
C SER A 51 -5.84 26.75 -4.93
N TRP A 52 -5.07 27.68 -4.38
CA TRP A 52 -3.61 27.70 -4.51
C TRP A 52 -2.97 26.54 -3.75
N ASP A 53 -3.44 26.27 -2.54
CA ASP A 53 -3.00 25.14 -1.71
C ASP A 53 -3.27 23.80 -2.40
N ASP A 54 -4.48 23.62 -2.92
CA ASP A 54 -4.87 22.41 -3.66
C ASP A 54 -4.01 22.24 -4.92
N PHE A 55 -3.73 23.33 -5.64
CA PHE A 55 -2.83 23.30 -6.81
C PHE A 55 -1.39 22.91 -6.46
N GLN A 56 -0.87 23.35 -5.30
CA GLN A 56 0.50 23.04 -4.88
C GLN A 56 0.65 21.65 -4.27
N HIS A 57 -0.33 21.21 -3.48
CA HIS A 57 -0.23 19.99 -2.67
C HIS A 57 -1.00 18.80 -3.25
N ASN A 58 -2.02 19.02 -4.07
CA ASN A 58 -2.89 17.99 -4.64
C ASN A 58 -2.87 18.01 -6.17
N ALA A 59 -1.68 17.89 -6.76
CA ALA A 59 -1.48 17.97 -8.21
C ALA A 59 -2.07 16.81 -9.02
N ILE A 60 -2.54 15.72 -8.38
CA ILE A 60 -2.98 14.49 -9.05
C ILE A 60 -4.34 14.08 -8.51
N SER A 61 -5.30 13.93 -9.43
CA SER A 61 -6.61 13.32 -9.16
C SER A 61 -6.65 11.93 -9.77
N PHE A 62 -7.02 10.92 -8.98
CA PHE A 62 -7.25 9.57 -9.44
C PHE A 62 -8.73 9.37 -9.73
N VAL A 63 -9.07 8.98 -10.95
CA VAL A 63 -10.42 8.61 -11.35
C VAL A 63 -10.43 7.13 -11.68
N ALA A 64 -11.36 6.38 -11.09
CA ALA A 64 -11.54 4.97 -11.43
C ALA A 64 -12.30 4.87 -12.75
N GLU A 65 -11.65 4.36 -13.79
CA GLU A 65 -12.29 4.04 -15.06
C GLU A 65 -12.77 2.58 -15.08
N THR A 66 -13.87 2.31 -15.77
CA THR A 66 -14.43 0.96 -15.95
C THR A 66 -13.87 0.22 -17.16
N ASN A 67 -12.80 0.75 -17.78
CA ASN A 67 -12.12 0.10 -18.92
C ASN A 67 -11.59 -1.31 -18.59
N TYR A 68 -11.53 -1.69 -17.31
CA TYR A 68 -11.22 -3.05 -16.87
C TYR A 68 -12.32 -4.09 -17.16
N LEU A 69 -13.52 -3.68 -17.59
CA LEU A 69 -14.62 -4.60 -17.91
C LEU A 69 -14.56 -5.14 -19.35
N ASP A 70 -13.97 -4.37 -20.28
CA ASP A 70 -14.01 -4.67 -21.72
C ASP A 70 -12.62 -4.99 -22.33
N TRP A 71 -11.55 -5.06 -21.52
CA TRP A 71 -10.20 -5.37 -22.01
C TRP A 71 -9.92 -6.88 -22.09
N ASN A 72 -9.24 -7.30 -23.16
CA ASN A 72 -8.74 -8.67 -23.32
C ASN A 72 -7.47 -8.84 -22.45
N THR A 73 -7.67 -9.18 -21.17
CA THR A 73 -6.58 -9.43 -20.22
C THR A 73 -5.74 -10.63 -20.61
N THR A 74 -4.42 -10.46 -20.63
CA THR A 74 -3.50 -11.60 -20.65
C THR A 74 -3.65 -12.41 -19.36
N PHE A 75 -3.75 -13.73 -19.47
CA PHE A 75 -3.83 -14.61 -18.30
C PHE A 75 -2.68 -14.32 -17.32
N PRO A 76 -2.95 -14.14 -16.02
CA PRO A 76 -1.92 -13.79 -15.05
C PRO A 76 -0.93 -14.95 -14.87
N SER A 77 0.27 -14.62 -14.39
CA SER A 77 1.19 -15.67 -13.94
C SER A 77 0.62 -16.34 -12.69
N VAL A 78 0.51 -17.67 -12.73
CA VAL A 78 0.10 -18.49 -11.58
C VAL A 78 1.32 -19.23 -11.07
N ALA A 79 1.69 -18.99 -9.82
CA ALA A 79 2.74 -19.71 -9.13
C ALA A 79 2.12 -20.69 -8.12
N VAL A 80 2.48 -21.97 -8.23
CA VAL A 80 2.02 -23.04 -7.34
C VAL A 80 3.22 -23.58 -6.57
N CYS A 81 3.09 -23.69 -5.25
CA CYS A 81 4.11 -24.25 -4.37
C CYS A 81 3.51 -25.42 -3.59
N GLU A 82 4.18 -26.56 -3.62
CA GLU A 82 3.90 -27.65 -2.68
C GLU A 82 4.32 -27.21 -1.27
N ILE A 83 3.48 -27.50 -0.27
CA ILE A 83 3.69 -27.00 1.11
C ILE A 83 4.06 -28.09 2.10
N ASP A 84 3.71 -29.35 1.84
CA ASP A 84 3.97 -30.49 2.70
C ASP A 84 3.74 -31.79 1.91
N ASN A 85 4.55 -32.80 2.20
CA ASN A 85 4.40 -34.15 1.67
C ASN A 85 4.93 -35.17 2.67
N SER A 86 4.21 -35.33 3.78
CA SER A 86 4.68 -36.15 4.91
C SER A 86 4.91 -37.62 4.52
N LYS A 87 4.15 -38.14 3.55
CA LYS A 87 4.35 -39.49 3.02
C LYS A 87 5.70 -39.63 2.32
N LYS A 88 6.02 -38.70 1.41
CA LYS A 88 7.28 -38.73 0.65
C LYS A 88 8.48 -38.38 1.53
N ILE A 89 8.29 -37.54 2.54
CA ILE A 89 9.30 -37.30 3.58
C ILE A 89 9.64 -38.62 4.27
N GLY A 90 8.65 -39.33 4.83
CA GLY A 90 8.88 -40.61 5.50
C GLY A 90 9.54 -41.66 4.59
N GLU A 91 9.06 -41.80 3.35
CA GLU A 91 9.68 -42.72 2.39
C GLU A 91 11.15 -42.39 2.07
N VAL A 92 11.53 -41.11 2.09
CA VAL A 92 12.91 -40.66 1.85
C VAL A 92 13.76 -40.83 3.10
N THR A 93 13.24 -40.50 4.28
CA THR A 93 13.98 -40.62 5.55
C THR A 93 14.21 -42.08 5.93
N ASP A 94 13.22 -42.97 5.74
CA ASP A 94 13.37 -44.42 5.91
C ASP A 94 14.50 -44.98 5.03
N ARG A 95 14.65 -44.46 3.81
CA ARG A 95 15.71 -44.89 2.87
C ARG A 95 17.09 -44.36 3.24
N LEU A 96 17.17 -43.15 3.79
CA LEU A 96 18.44 -42.46 4.08
C LEU A 96 18.98 -42.80 5.48
N TYR A 97 18.09 -42.90 6.47
CA TYR A 97 18.43 -43.09 7.88
C TYR A 97 18.05 -44.48 8.43
N GLY A 98 17.26 -45.26 7.67
CA GLY A 98 16.80 -46.59 8.05
C GLY A 98 15.46 -46.58 8.78
N ASP A 99 14.87 -47.76 8.96
CA ASP A 99 13.66 -47.97 9.76
C ASP A 99 13.98 -48.99 10.88
N PRO A 100 13.98 -48.60 12.18
CA PRO A 100 13.55 -47.31 12.72
C PRO A 100 14.66 -46.24 12.77
N HIS A 101 14.29 -44.97 12.61
CA HIS A 101 15.12 -43.80 12.87
C HIS A 101 14.41 -42.80 13.81
N ASP A 102 15.06 -41.69 14.16
CA ASP A 102 14.45 -40.62 14.96
C ASP A 102 13.48 -39.78 14.12
N TYR A 103 12.17 -39.89 14.39
CA TYR A 103 11.12 -39.14 13.67
C TYR A 103 11.26 -37.61 13.74
N ASN A 104 12.06 -37.06 14.64
CA ASN A 104 12.36 -35.63 14.62
C ASN A 104 13.15 -35.22 13.34
N ILE A 105 13.85 -36.17 12.70
CA ILE A 105 14.51 -35.96 11.41
C ILE A 105 13.49 -35.68 10.30
N ASP A 106 12.31 -36.31 10.33
CA ASP A 106 11.23 -36.02 9.36
C ASP A 106 10.80 -34.57 9.42
N GLU A 107 10.64 -34.03 10.63
CA GLU A 107 10.27 -32.63 10.83
C GLU A 107 11.41 -31.67 10.43
N ILE A 108 12.67 -32.02 10.66
CA ILE A 108 13.83 -31.25 10.16
C ILE A 108 13.85 -31.23 8.63
N ILE A 109 13.63 -32.37 7.98
CA ILE A 109 13.56 -32.47 6.51
C ILE A 109 12.38 -31.64 5.99
N LYS A 110 11.24 -31.67 6.66
CA LYS A 110 10.08 -30.85 6.34
C LYS A 110 10.37 -29.36 6.43
N GLU A 111 10.96 -28.91 7.53
CA GLU A 111 11.36 -27.51 7.76
C GLU A 111 12.37 -27.05 6.71
N LEU A 112 13.32 -27.90 6.35
CA LEU A 112 14.34 -27.62 5.34
C LEU A 112 13.76 -27.54 3.92
N VAL A 113 12.92 -28.51 3.54
CA VAL A 113 12.43 -28.67 2.17
C VAL A 113 11.29 -27.70 1.86
N TYR A 114 10.37 -27.46 2.79
CA TYR A 114 9.19 -26.61 2.53
C TYR A 114 9.26 -25.24 3.19
N PHE A 115 10.34 -24.96 3.94
CA PHE A 115 10.62 -23.75 4.73
C PHE A 115 9.47 -22.73 4.81
N ARG A 116 8.77 -22.74 5.94
CA ARG A 116 7.62 -21.86 6.21
C ARG A 116 7.97 -20.68 7.12
N GLY A 117 9.25 -20.36 7.27
CA GLY A 117 9.73 -19.29 8.15
C GLY A 117 9.96 -19.70 9.61
N LEU A 118 9.84 -20.99 9.94
CA LEU A 118 10.09 -21.55 11.27
C LEU A 118 11.00 -22.78 11.14
N SER A 119 11.90 -22.96 12.11
CA SER A 119 12.88 -24.05 12.15
C SER A 119 13.07 -24.57 13.58
N PHE A 120 11.98 -24.97 14.24
CA PHE A 120 11.96 -25.33 15.65
C PHE A 120 12.77 -26.61 15.92
N TYR A 121 12.49 -27.68 15.16
CA TYR A 121 13.18 -28.96 15.34
C TYR A 121 14.64 -28.86 14.93
N THR A 122 14.91 -28.13 13.85
CA THR A 122 16.28 -27.87 13.39
C THR A 122 17.10 -27.14 14.45
N LEU A 123 16.55 -26.11 15.10
CA LEU A 123 17.25 -25.39 16.17
C LEU A 123 17.40 -26.22 17.45
N GLN A 124 16.41 -27.04 17.78
CA GLN A 124 16.45 -27.87 18.98
C GLN A 124 17.48 -29.01 18.88
N MET A 125 17.65 -29.61 17.70
CA MET A 125 18.55 -30.75 17.51
C MET A 125 19.91 -30.39 16.93
N CYS A 126 19.96 -29.36 16.09
CA CYS A 126 21.15 -28.98 15.32
C CYS A 126 21.58 -27.53 15.55
N GLY A 127 20.96 -26.83 16.50
CA GLY A 127 21.34 -25.47 16.89
C GLY A 127 22.62 -25.43 17.74
N SER A 128 23.15 -24.22 17.94
CA SER A 128 24.38 -24.00 18.71
C SER A 128 24.27 -24.42 20.18
N ASP A 129 23.07 -24.42 20.73
CA ASP A 129 22.77 -24.80 22.12
C ASP A 129 22.41 -26.29 22.27
N ALA A 130 22.32 -27.03 21.17
CA ALA A 130 21.95 -28.44 21.16
C ALA A 130 23.18 -29.35 21.36
N PRO A 131 23.00 -30.56 21.95
CA PRO A 131 24.06 -31.57 22.00
C PRO A 131 24.56 -31.92 20.59
N PRO A 132 25.85 -32.25 20.40
CA PRO A 132 26.37 -32.62 19.09
C PRO A 132 25.65 -33.87 18.56
N ASN A 133 24.89 -33.70 17.48
CA ASN A 133 24.23 -34.81 16.81
C ASN A 133 24.89 -35.07 15.44
N PRO A 134 25.44 -36.28 15.19
CA PRO A 134 26.07 -36.61 13.92
C PRO A 134 25.10 -36.63 12.73
N ASP A 135 23.79 -36.75 12.98
CA ASP A 135 22.76 -36.85 11.94
C ASP A 135 22.31 -35.47 11.41
N CYS A 136 22.87 -34.39 11.95
CA CYS A 136 22.56 -33.03 11.53
C CYS A 136 23.06 -32.73 10.10
N ILE A 137 22.15 -32.22 9.29
CA ILE A 137 22.40 -31.91 7.88
C ILE A 137 23.12 -30.56 7.78
N THR A 138 24.37 -30.59 7.33
CA THR A 138 25.21 -29.36 7.22
C THR A 138 25.54 -28.98 5.79
N LYS A 139 25.30 -29.86 4.81
CA LYS A 139 25.67 -29.68 3.40
C LYS A 139 24.66 -30.36 2.48
N ASN A 140 24.65 -29.95 1.22
CA ASN A 140 23.88 -30.57 0.12
C ASN A 140 22.36 -30.59 0.33
N PHE A 141 21.79 -29.50 0.84
CA PHE A 141 20.34 -29.35 1.05
C PHE A 141 19.50 -29.57 -0.21
N SER A 142 20.05 -29.28 -1.40
CA SER A 142 19.38 -29.50 -2.68
C SER A 142 18.94 -30.95 -2.89
N VAL A 143 19.72 -31.92 -2.41
CA VAL A 143 19.42 -33.35 -2.54
C VAL A 143 18.09 -33.69 -1.86
N TYR A 144 17.87 -33.19 -0.64
CA TYR A 144 16.61 -33.42 0.07
C TYR A 144 15.44 -32.74 -0.64
N SER A 145 15.65 -31.54 -1.20
CA SER A 145 14.61 -30.85 -1.95
C SER A 145 14.23 -31.59 -3.24
N GLU A 146 15.19 -32.19 -3.95
CA GLU A 146 14.95 -32.95 -5.18
C GLU A 146 14.28 -34.31 -4.91
N LEU A 147 14.64 -34.95 -3.79
CA LEU A 147 14.06 -36.23 -3.37
C LEU A 147 12.63 -36.07 -2.84
N VAL A 148 12.37 -35.02 -2.08
CA VAL A 148 11.09 -34.84 -1.38
C VAL A 148 10.08 -34.07 -2.22
N ARG A 149 10.45 -32.96 -2.88
CA ARG A 149 9.47 -32.14 -3.61
C ARG A 149 8.90 -32.88 -4.80
N GLY A 150 7.60 -32.73 -5.04
CA GLY A 150 6.91 -33.22 -6.22
C GLY A 150 7.40 -32.51 -7.49
N LYS A 151 7.34 -33.21 -8.63
CA LYS A 151 7.56 -32.57 -9.93
C LYS A 151 6.32 -31.74 -10.31
N CYS A 152 6.50 -30.73 -11.18
CA CYS A 152 5.38 -29.90 -11.63
C CYS A 152 4.24 -30.72 -12.25
N GLU A 153 4.56 -31.79 -12.99
CA GLU A 153 3.57 -32.70 -13.56
C GLU A 153 2.74 -33.42 -12.50
N GLU A 154 3.36 -33.81 -11.37
CA GLU A 154 2.68 -34.50 -10.26
C GLU A 154 1.76 -33.52 -9.50
N ILE A 155 2.17 -32.26 -9.37
CA ILE A 155 1.45 -31.23 -8.61
C ILE A 155 0.26 -30.66 -9.40
N MET A 156 0.42 -30.51 -10.73
CA MET A 156 -0.56 -29.81 -11.57
C MET A 156 -1.63 -30.73 -12.20
N ILE A 157 -1.49 -32.05 -12.10
CA ILE A 157 -2.42 -33.05 -12.69
C ILE A 157 -3.39 -33.63 -11.62
N ALA A 158 -3.44 -33.05 -10.42
CA ALA A 158 -4.37 -33.45 -9.36
C ALA A 158 -5.83 -33.08 -9.65
#